data_AF-A0A3D2M8I9-F1
#
_entry.id   AF-A0A3D2M8I9-F1
#
_cell.length_a   1.000
_cell.length_b   1.000
_cell.length_c   1.000
_cell.angle_alpha   90.00
_cell.angle_beta   90.00
_cell.angle_gamma   90.00
#
_symmetry.space_group_name_H-M   'P 1'
#
loop_
_entity.id
_entity.type
_entity.pdbx_description
1 polymer ?
#
loop_
_entity_poly.entity_id
_entity_poly.type
_entity_poly.pdbx_seq_one_letter_code
_entity_poly.pdbx_strand_id
1 'polypeptide(L)'
;MMARFRPLLFLCIAAVLSACASSPSSTLGELPRTPQASTQQLLKEADASDPAEAALLRLSAADQSMQQGNQALARQILEQVAIEQLKPAQQMFARTLEAELALSDGEPQRALQALQHPAFERLAELPVDQQLRTQLARAQALEANGQPLDAARERTFIAPLLSGEAAEQNHEAIWSLVSSLSVDQMQPTADTDLSGWLSLAAAVKQAGTIGQQQRAIDAWTQQNPNHPAARRLP
;
A
#
# COMPACT_ATOMS: atom_id res chain seq x y z
N MET A 1 -61.05 51.32 34.74
CA MET A 1 -61.37 49.96 34.23
C MET A 1 -60.21 49.07 34.61
N MET A 2 -60.48 48.01 35.38
CA MET A 2 -59.50 47.25 36.15
C MET A 2 -58.46 46.52 35.28
N ALA A 3 -57.19 46.62 35.68
CA ALA A 3 -56.08 45.84 35.19
C ALA A 3 -56.31 44.33 35.44
N ARG A 4 -55.87 43.48 34.50
CA ARG A 4 -55.72 42.05 34.73
C ARG A 4 -54.33 41.56 34.31
N PHE A 5 -53.64 41.08 35.33
CA PHE A 5 -52.46 40.23 35.33
C PHE A 5 -52.50 39.11 34.28
N ARG A 6 -51.35 38.83 33.65
CA ARG A 6 -50.69 37.53 33.81
C ARG A 6 -49.23 37.52 33.32
N PRO A 7 -48.27 37.22 34.20
CA PRO A 7 -46.91 36.82 33.87
C PRO A 7 -46.84 35.30 33.67
N LEU A 8 -46.09 34.86 32.66
CA LEU A 8 -45.56 33.52 32.34
C LEU A 8 -45.46 33.50 30.81
N LEU A 9 -44.28 33.39 30.20
CA LEU A 9 -43.58 32.12 30.13
C LEU A 9 -42.09 32.37 29.88
N PHE A 10 -41.27 31.87 30.79
CA PHE A 10 -39.86 31.59 30.59
C PHE A 10 -39.68 30.42 29.62
N LEU A 11 -38.50 30.41 29.00
CA LEU A 11 -37.71 29.24 28.62
C LEU A 11 -37.99 28.54 27.28
N CYS A 12 -36.86 28.14 26.67
CA CYS A 12 -36.68 27.03 25.74
C CYS A 12 -37.00 27.30 24.25
N ILE A 13 -36.16 27.00 23.26
CA ILE A 13 -34.88 26.30 23.16
C ILE A 13 -34.24 26.82 21.87
N ALA A 14 -32.97 27.24 21.92
CA ALA A 14 -32.16 27.39 20.71
C ALA A 14 -31.86 25.99 20.19
N ALA A 15 -32.69 25.49 19.28
CA ALA A 15 -32.43 24.25 18.56
C ALA A 15 -31.35 24.51 17.52
N VAL A 16 -30.10 24.35 17.93
CA VAL A 16 -28.97 24.17 17.01
C VAL A 16 -29.16 22.79 16.38
N LEU A 17 -29.88 22.74 15.26
CA LEU A 17 -29.80 21.60 14.36
C LEU A 17 -28.45 21.70 13.64
N SER A 18 -27.41 21.19 14.30
CA SER A 18 -26.25 20.64 13.60
C SER A 18 -26.74 19.39 12.88
N ALA A 19 -27.31 19.59 11.70
CA ALA A 19 -27.48 18.50 10.76
C ALA A 19 -26.07 18.10 10.34
N CYS A 20 -25.62 16.94 10.84
CA CYS A 20 -24.43 16.28 10.36
C CYS A 20 -24.50 16.24 8.83
N ALA A 21 -23.58 16.96 8.18
CA ALA A 21 -23.32 16.79 6.78
C ALA A 21 -22.70 15.40 6.61
N SER A 22 -23.54 14.37 6.49
CA SER A 22 -23.14 13.10 5.88
C SER A 22 -23.02 13.34 4.39
N SER A 23 -21.90 13.94 3.99
CA SER A 23 -21.52 13.99 2.58
C SER A 23 -21.38 12.55 2.10
N PRO A 24 -22.02 12.16 0.99
CA PRO A 24 -21.72 10.89 0.36
C PRO A 24 -20.33 11.03 -0.24
N SER A 25 -19.30 10.65 0.53
CA SER A 25 -18.00 10.43 -0.06
C SER A 25 -18.17 9.26 -1.02
N SER A 26 -17.86 9.47 -2.30
CA SER A 26 -17.67 8.39 -3.25
C SER A 26 -16.46 7.56 -2.80
N THR A 27 -16.70 6.64 -1.85
CA THR A 27 -15.73 5.77 -1.15
C THR A 27 -15.42 4.51 -1.96
N LEU A 28 -15.36 4.63 -3.30
CA LEU A 28 -14.96 3.49 -4.10
C LEU A 28 -13.50 3.17 -3.74
N GLY A 29 -13.30 2.04 -3.05
CA GLY A 29 -11.96 1.69 -2.60
C GLY A 29 -11.55 2.21 -1.23
N GLU A 30 -12.47 2.47 -0.29
CA GLU A 30 -12.07 2.72 1.10
C GLU A 30 -12.69 1.69 2.07
N LEU A 31 -11.94 1.38 3.13
CA LEU A 31 -12.46 0.72 4.32
C LEU A 31 -13.13 1.76 5.24
N PRO A 32 -14.11 1.37 6.08
CA PRO A 32 -14.61 2.26 7.12
C PRO A 32 -13.46 2.82 7.96
N ARG A 33 -13.21 4.13 7.82
CA ARG A 33 -12.20 4.85 8.61
C ARG A 33 -12.89 5.51 9.79
N THR A 34 -12.64 4.97 10.97
CA THR A 34 -12.96 5.60 12.26
C THR A 34 -11.64 5.92 12.95
N PRO A 35 -11.01 7.08 12.68
CA PRO A 35 -9.64 7.38 13.11
C PRO A 35 -9.39 7.29 14.62
N GLN A 36 -10.45 7.25 15.43
CA GLN A 36 -10.39 7.21 16.89
C GLN A 36 -10.86 5.86 17.47
N ALA A 37 -11.42 4.95 16.67
CA ALA A 37 -11.85 3.66 17.18
C ALA A 37 -10.65 2.73 17.34
N SER A 38 -10.54 2.14 18.52
CA SER A 38 -9.65 1.01 18.77
C SER A 38 -10.12 -0.23 18.03
N THR A 39 -9.22 -1.17 17.80
CA THR A 39 -9.52 -2.49 17.21
C THR A 39 -10.67 -3.18 17.95
N GLN A 40 -10.70 -3.10 19.29
CA GLN A 40 -11.77 -3.68 20.09
C GLN A 40 -13.12 -2.99 19.90
N GLN A 41 -13.14 -1.67 19.67
CA GLN A 41 -14.36 -0.94 19.37
C GLN A 41 -14.92 -1.34 18.01
N LEU A 42 -14.08 -1.46 16.99
CA LEU A 42 -14.48 -1.94 15.66
C LEU A 42 -15.08 -3.35 15.72
N LEU A 43 -14.46 -4.27 16.47
CA LEU A 43 -14.98 -5.63 16.64
C LEU A 43 -16.32 -5.65 17.39
N LYS A 44 -16.45 -4.84 18.45
CA LYS A 44 -17.71 -4.73 19.20
C LYS A 44 -18.84 -4.17 18.34
N GLU A 45 -18.54 -3.20 17.48
CA GLU A 45 -19.50 -2.65 16.52
C GLU A 45 -19.87 -3.71 15.47
N ALA A 46 -18.88 -4.45 14.96
CA ALA A 46 -19.10 -5.54 14.01
C ALA A 46 -20.04 -6.63 14.57
N ASP A 47 -19.98 -6.92 15.87
CA ASP A 47 -20.88 -7.89 16.52
C ASP A 47 -22.33 -7.40 16.65
N ALA A 48 -22.56 -6.08 16.56
CA ALA A 48 -23.88 -5.45 16.62
C ALA A 48 -24.45 -5.08 15.23
N SER A 49 -23.64 -5.20 14.17
CA SER A 49 -23.98 -4.83 12.80
C SER A 49 -24.56 -5.97 11.98
N ASP A 50 -25.17 -5.64 10.83
CA ASP A 50 -25.55 -6.65 9.84
C ASP A 50 -24.32 -7.34 9.22
N PRO A 51 -24.48 -8.52 8.57
CA PRO A 51 -23.33 -9.29 8.08
C PRO A 51 -22.40 -8.55 7.12
N ALA A 52 -22.93 -7.66 6.26
CA ALA A 52 -22.11 -6.95 5.29
C ALA A 52 -21.28 -5.86 5.96
N GLU A 53 -21.90 -5.06 6.84
CA GLU A 53 -21.19 -4.05 7.64
C GLU A 53 -20.20 -4.69 8.61
N ALA A 54 -20.58 -5.78 9.28
CA ALA A 54 -19.72 -6.51 10.18
C ALA A 54 -18.44 -7.03 9.49
N ALA A 55 -18.54 -7.49 8.24
CA ALA A 55 -17.37 -7.91 7.46
C ALA A 55 -16.41 -6.74 7.17
N LEU A 56 -16.94 -5.55 6.87
CA LEU A 56 -16.14 -4.35 6.65
C LEU A 56 -15.45 -3.87 7.92
N LEU A 57 -16.16 -3.86 9.04
CA LEU A 57 -15.62 -3.47 10.34
C LEU A 57 -14.52 -4.44 10.81
N ARG A 58 -14.71 -5.75 10.61
CA ARG A 58 -13.67 -6.76 10.87
C ARG A 58 -12.46 -6.55 9.97
N LEU A 59 -12.65 -6.27 8.68
CA LEU A 59 -11.53 -5.98 7.77
C LEU A 59 -10.77 -4.72 8.20
N SER A 60 -11.45 -3.64 8.60
CA SER A 60 -10.81 -2.46 9.19
C SER A 60 -10.05 -2.79 10.48
N ALA A 61 -10.61 -3.63 11.36
CA ALA A 61 -9.97 -4.03 12.61
C ALA A 61 -8.71 -4.89 12.37
N ALA A 62 -8.77 -5.79 11.38
CA ALA A 62 -7.62 -6.59 10.96
C ALA A 62 -6.51 -5.70 10.40
N ASP A 63 -6.86 -4.75 9.53
CA ASP A 63 -5.92 -3.78 8.96
C ASP A 63 -5.24 -2.92 10.03
N GLN A 64 -6.03 -2.41 10.98
CA GLN A 64 -5.51 -1.64 12.11
C GLN A 64 -4.58 -2.49 13.00
N SER A 65 -4.91 -3.77 13.23
CA SER A 65 -4.06 -4.68 14.00
C SER A 65 -2.72 -4.90 13.31
N MET A 66 -2.72 -5.01 11.97
CA MET A 66 -1.50 -5.15 11.18
C MET A 66 -0.62 -3.90 11.28
N GLN A 67 -1.20 -2.71 11.15
CA GLN A 67 -0.49 -1.43 11.29
C GLN A 67 0.10 -1.23 12.69
N GLN A 68 -0.53 -1.80 13.73
CA GLN A 68 -0.03 -1.80 15.10
C GLN A 68 1.05 -2.88 15.36
N GLY A 69 1.44 -3.65 14.35
CA GLY A 69 2.40 -4.74 14.46
C GLY A 69 1.85 -6.02 15.10
N ASN A 70 0.54 -6.08 15.36
CA ASN A 70 -0.12 -7.26 15.92
C ASN A 70 -0.62 -8.20 14.82
N GLN A 71 0.32 -8.82 14.13
CA GLN A 71 0.08 -9.75 13.00
C GLN A 71 -0.81 -10.94 13.41
N ALA A 72 -0.61 -11.48 14.61
CA ALA A 72 -1.40 -12.60 15.12
C ALA A 72 -2.89 -12.24 15.26
N LEU A 73 -3.19 -11.06 15.82
CA LEU A 73 -4.57 -10.57 15.92
C LEU A 73 -5.15 -10.23 14.55
N ALA A 74 -4.37 -9.58 13.68
CA ALA A 74 -4.80 -9.25 12.32
C ALA A 74 -5.25 -10.51 11.57
N ARG A 75 -4.47 -11.59 11.64
CA ARG A 75 -4.81 -12.89 11.05
C ARG A 75 -6.09 -13.46 11.63
N GLN A 76 -6.20 -13.52 12.96
CA GLN A 76 -7.40 -14.06 13.63
C GLN A 76 -8.67 -13.31 13.23
N ILE A 77 -8.60 -11.99 13.06
CA ILE A 77 -9.75 -11.19 12.63
C ILE A 77 -10.03 -11.43 11.14
N LEU A 78 -9.01 -11.46 10.28
CA LEU A 78 -9.17 -11.65 8.84
C LEU A 78 -9.79 -13.02 8.50
N GLU A 79 -9.47 -14.08 9.25
CA GLU A 79 -10.08 -15.42 9.12
C GLU A 79 -11.61 -15.42 9.32
N GLN A 80 -12.15 -14.40 10.00
CA GLN A 80 -13.60 -14.24 10.22
C GLN A 80 -14.30 -13.45 9.10
N VAL A 81 -13.54 -12.93 8.13
CA VAL A 81 -14.07 -12.13 7.01
C VAL A 81 -14.33 -13.06 5.82
N ALA A 82 -15.59 -13.14 5.38
CA ALA A 82 -15.94 -13.84 4.16
C ALA A 82 -15.53 -13.01 2.91
N ILE A 83 -14.23 -13.05 2.56
CA ILE A 83 -13.64 -12.21 1.50
C ILE A 83 -14.41 -12.29 0.18
N GLU A 84 -14.85 -13.49 -0.21
CA GLU A 84 -15.58 -13.72 -1.47
C GLU A 84 -16.94 -12.99 -1.53
N GLN A 85 -17.51 -12.60 -0.39
CA GLN A 85 -18.78 -11.86 -0.32
C GLN A 85 -18.58 -10.34 -0.31
N LEU A 86 -17.33 -9.87 -0.21
CA LEU A 86 -17.00 -8.45 -0.26
C LEU A 86 -17.13 -7.91 -1.70
N LYS A 87 -17.31 -6.59 -1.81
CA LYS A 87 -17.21 -5.92 -3.12
C LYS A 87 -15.75 -5.93 -3.61
N PRO A 88 -15.49 -5.80 -4.93
CA PRO A 88 -14.15 -5.95 -5.50
C PRO A 88 -13.06 -5.07 -4.86
N ALA A 89 -13.41 -3.84 -4.50
CA ALA A 89 -12.53 -2.94 -3.77
C ALA A 89 -12.05 -3.57 -2.44
N GLN A 90 -12.97 -4.03 -1.60
CA GLN A 90 -12.66 -4.62 -0.30
C GLN A 90 -12.04 -6.01 -0.39
N GLN A 91 -12.29 -6.75 -1.48
CA GLN A 91 -11.50 -7.93 -1.80
C GLN A 91 -10.02 -7.59 -1.99
N MET A 92 -9.70 -6.52 -2.74
CA MET A 92 -8.30 -6.09 -2.90
C MET A 92 -7.67 -5.69 -1.56
N PHE A 93 -8.37 -4.97 -0.68
CA PHE A 93 -7.86 -4.68 0.67
C PHE A 93 -7.56 -5.95 1.46
N ALA A 94 -8.50 -6.90 1.49
CA ALA A 94 -8.34 -8.15 2.23
C ALA A 94 -7.21 -9.02 1.67
N ARG A 95 -7.09 -9.12 0.34
CA ARG A 95 -6.05 -9.90 -0.33
C ARG A 95 -4.67 -9.27 -0.20
N THR A 96 -4.56 -7.94 -0.20
CA THR A 96 -3.31 -7.25 0.13
C THR A 96 -2.89 -7.53 1.57
N LEU A 97 -3.82 -7.44 2.53
CA LEU A 97 -3.54 -7.77 3.93
C LEU A 97 -3.14 -9.24 4.11
N GLU A 98 -3.81 -10.17 3.42
CA GLU A 98 -3.44 -11.59 3.40
C GLU A 98 -2.02 -11.80 2.87
N ALA A 99 -1.63 -11.07 1.83
CA ALA A 99 -0.27 -11.15 1.27
C ALA A 99 0.80 -10.62 2.24
N GLU A 100 0.53 -9.52 2.93
CA GLU A 100 1.46 -8.98 3.94
C GLU A 100 1.60 -9.91 5.16
N LEU A 101 0.50 -10.54 5.59
CA LEU A 101 0.54 -11.57 6.63
C LEU A 101 1.37 -12.78 6.18
N ALA A 102 1.17 -13.28 4.96
CA ALA A 102 1.96 -14.36 4.42
C ALA A 102 3.46 -14.00 4.30
N LEU A 103 3.79 -12.77 3.92
CA LEU A 103 5.17 -12.27 3.93
C LEU A 103 5.76 -12.27 5.34
N SER A 104 4.98 -11.86 6.35
CA SER A 104 5.42 -11.88 7.75
C SER A 104 5.68 -13.29 8.28
N ASP A 105 4.99 -14.29 7.72
CA ASP A 105 5.17 -15.70 8.06
C ASP A 105 6.31 -16.37 7.28
N GLY A 106 6.99 -15.65 6.39
CA GLY A 106 8.01 -16.20 5.51
C GLY A 106 7.44 -17.11 4.41
N GLU A 107 6.21 -16.86 3.99
CA GLU A 107 5.48 -17.62 2.96
C GLU A 107 5.25 -16.78 1.68
N PRO A 108 6.31 -16.37 0.97
CA PRO A 108 6.19 -15.46 -0.18
C PRO A 108 5.40 -16.03 -1.35
N GLN A 109 5.35 -17.36 -1.54
CA GLN A 109 4.49 -17.97 -2.56
C GLN A 109 3.00 -17.80 -2.23
N ARG A 110 2.61 -17.90 -0.96
CA ARG A 110 1.22 -17.63 -0.53
C ARG A 110 0.86 -16.16 -0.71
N ALA A 111 1.82 -15.25 -0.47
CA ALA A 111 1.63 -13.84 -0.73
C ALA A 111 1.34 -13.56 -2.21
N LEU A 112 2.11 -14.15 -3.14
CA LEU A 112 1.83 -14.02 -4.57
C LEU A 112 0.48 -14.62 -4.96
N GLN A 113 0.10 -15.77 -4.38
CA GLN A 113 -1.19 -16.39 -4.64
C GLN A 113 -2.36 -15.47 -4.25
N ALA A 114 -2.29 -14.81 -3.09
CA ALA A 114 -3.29 -13.83 -2.68
C ALA A 114 -3.41 -12.65 -3.68
N LEU A 115 -2.27 -12.21 -4.22
CA LEU A 115 -2.17 -11.08 -5.17
C LEU A 115 -2.48 -11.43 -6.64
N GLN A 116 -2.75 -12.70 -6.95
CA GLN A 116 -3.21 -13.16 -8.27
C GLN A 116 -4.73 -13.09 -8.45
N HIS A 117 -5.46 -12.56 -7.46
CA HIS A 117 -6.90 -12.44 -7.51
C HIS A 117 -7.39 -11.53 -8.66
N PRO A 118 -8.43 -11.91 -9.44
CA PRO A 118 -8.90 -11.12 -10.60
C PRO A 118 -9.30 -9.67 -10.29
N ALA A 119 -9.70 -9.38 -9.05
CA ALA A 119 -10.02 -8.01 -8.62
C ALA A 119 -8.86 -7.02 -8.85
N PHE A 120 -7.61 -7.48 -8.83
CA PHE A 120 -6.42 -6.64 -9.03
C PHE A 120 -6.26 -6.12 -10.48
N GLU A 121 -7.03 -6.61 -11.45
CA GLU A 121 -7.08 -6.01 -12.80
C GLU A 121 -7.49 -4.53 -12.76
N ARG A 122 -8.23 -4.12 -11.72
CA ARG A 122 -8.71 -2.75 -11.51
C ARG A 122 -7.98 -2.03 -10.37
N LEU A 123 -6.78 -2.49 -9.99
CA LEU A 123 -6.00 -1.90 -8.89
C LEU A 123 -5.79 -0.39 -9.08
N ALA A 124 -5.57 0.06 -10.32
CA ALA A 124 -5.37 1.46 -10.66
C ALA A 124 -6.56 2.38 -10.33
N GLU A 125 -7.73 1.82 -10.01
CA GLU A 125 -8.92 2.58 -9.60
C GLU A 125 -9.01 2.81 -8.09
N LEU A 126 -8.19 2.13 -7.29
CA LEU A 126 -8.15 2.33 -5.84
C LEU A 126 -7.36 3.59 -5.45
N PRO A 127 -7.50 4.10 -4.21
CA PRO A 127 -6.62 5.14 -3.69
C PRO A 127 -5.14 4.78 -3.84
N VAL A 128 -4.30 5.79 -4.14
CA VAL A 128 -2.85 5.62 -4.39
C VAL A 128 -2.15 4.83 -3.28
N ASP A 129 -2.50 5.09 -2.01
CA ASP A 129 -1.92 4.36 -0.87
C ASP A 129 -2.15 2.85 -0.96
N GLN A 130 -3.33 2.42 -1.40
CA GLN A 130 -3.64 1.01 -1.55
C GLN A 130 -2.96 0.40 -2.78
N GLN A 131 -2.79 1.18 -3.85
CA GLN A 131 -1.99 0.77 -5.01
C GLN A 131 -0.53 0.52 -4.60
N LEU A 132 0.07 1.49 -3.90
CA LEU A 132 1.45 1.42 -3.38
C LEU A 132 1.63 0.22 -2.45
N ARG A 133 0.75 0.06 -1.46
CA ARG A 133 0.79 -1.05 -0.51
C ARG A 133 0.76 -2.41 -1.20
N THR A 134 -0.14 -2.58 -2.16
CA THR A 134 -0.28 -3.83 -2.93
C THR A 134 0.96 -4.11 -3.77
N GLN A 135 1.48 -3.11 -4.48
CA GLN A 135 2.65 -3.27 -5.33
C GLN A 135 3.93 -3.51 -4.53
N LEU A 136 4.07 -2.89 -3.34
CA LEU A 136 5.17 -3.17 -2.42
C LEU A 136 5.12 -4.61 -1.89
N ALA A 137 3.94 -5.10 -1.48
CA ALA A 137 3.78 -6.50 -1.08
C ALA A 137 4.12 -7.45 -2.24
N ARG A 138 3.69 -7.12 -3.47
CA ARG A 138 4.04 -7.90 -4.67
C ARG A 138 5.55 -7.93 -4.90
N ALA A 139 6.22 -6.78 -4.84
CA ALA A 139 7.67 -6.67 -5.01
C ALA A 139 8.43 -7.50 -3.96
N GLN A 140 8.04 -7.40 -2.68
CA GLN A 140 8.64 -8.17 -1.59
C GLN A 140 8.44 -9.67 -1.78
N ALA A 141 7.25 -10.10 -2.21
CA ALA A 141 6.96 -11.51 -2.46
C ALA A 141 7.74 -12.06 -3.66
N LEU A 142 7.90 -11.28 -4.73
CA LEU A 142 8.74 -11.63 -5.89
C LEU A 142 10.22 -11.74 -5.48
N GLU A 143 10.72 -10.77 -4.73
CA GLU A 143 12.10 -10.75 -4.21
C GLU A 143 12.39 -12.00 -3.36
N ALA A 144 11.53 -12.28 -2.38
CA ALA A 144 11.66 -13.45 -1.51
C ALA A 144 11.47 -14.80 -2.24
N ASN A 145 10.83 -14.79 -3.42
CA ASN A 145 10.72 -15.96 -4.29
C ASN A 145 11.86 -16.09 -5.31
N GLY A 146 12.92 -15.28 -5.20
CA GLY A 146 14.05 -15.34 -6.12
C GLY A 146 13.73 -14.83 -7.52
N GLN A 147 12.79 -13.88 -7.63
CA GLN A 147 12.43 -13.20 -8.87
C GLN A 147 12.88 -11.71 -8.86
N PRO A 148 14.19 -11.42 -8.78
CA PRO A 148 14.69 -10.06 -8.57
C PRO A 148 14.36 -9.09 -9.71
N LEU A 149 14.33 -9.55 -10.97
CA LEU A 149 13.97 -8.69 -12.10
C LEU A 149 12.50 -8.28 -12.07
N ASP A 150 11.61 -9.20 -11.70
CA ASP A 150 10.18 -8.89 -11.56
C ASP A 150 9.95 -7.97 -10.36
N ALA A 151 10.63 -8.21 -9.24
CA ALA A 151 10.58 -7.32 -8.07
C ALA A 151 11.08 -5.90 -8.40
N ALA A 152 12.18 -5.78 -9.16
CA ALA A 152 12.70 -4.49 -9.60
C ALA A 152 11.70 -3.77 -10.51
N ARG A 153 10.99 -4.50 -11.38
CA ARG A 153 9.93 -3.94 -12.23
C ARG A 153 8.80 -3.33 -11.40
N GLU A 154 8.31 -4.03 -10.40
CA GLU A 154 7.26 -3.51 -9.50
C GLU A 154 7.72 -2.26 -8.75
N ARG A 155 8.96 -2.26 -8.24
CA ARG A 155 9.53 -1.13 -7.50
C ARG A 155 9.79 0.09 -8.38
N THR A 156 10.26 -0.12 -9.61
CA THR A 156 10.44 0.97 -10.58
C THR A 156 9.10 1.58 -10.97
N PHE A 157 8.07 0.74 -11.19
CA PHE A 157 6.73 1.21 -11.53
C PHE A 157 6.14 2.15 -10.47
N ILE A 158 6.35 1.86 -9.18
CA ILE A 158 5.83 2.70 -8.09
C ILE A 158 6.74 3.88 -7.72
N ALA A 159 7.99 3.93 -8.21
CA ALA A 159 8.95 4.94 -7.80
C ALA A 159 8.45 6.40 -7.97
N PRO A 160 7.72 6.77 -9.05
CA PRO A 160 7.19 8.13 -9.21
C PRO A 160 6.13 8.52 -8.18
N LEU A 161 5.54 7.56 -7.48
CA LEU A 161 4.50 7.77 -6.46
C LEU A 161 5.08 7.92 -5.04
N LEU A 162 6.38 7.67 -4.87
CA LEU A 162 7.06 7.71 -3.58
C LEU A 162 7.78 9.05 -3.37
N SER A 163 7.93 9.46 -2.12
CA SER A 163 8.70 10.64 -1.73
C SER A 163 9.37 10.45 -0.36
N GLY A 164 10.33 11.32 -0.04
CA GLY A 164 11.04 11.28 1.24
C GLY A 164 11.73 9.93 1.49
N GLU A 165 11.71 9.47 2.73
CA GLU A 165 12.39 8.23 3.14
C GLU A 165 11.92 6.99 2.34
N ALA A 166 10.63 6.89 2.03
CA ALA A 166 10.10 5.76 1.27
C ALA A 166 10.66 5.69 -0.16
N ALA A 167 10.88 6.85 -0.80
CA ALA A 167 11.53 6.90 -2.11
C ALA A 167 12.98 6.42 -2.02
N GLU A 168 13.70 6.79 -0.95
CA GLU A 168 15.09 6.37 -0.74
C GLU A 168 15.20 4.88 -0.50
N GLN A 169 14.38 4.33 0.39
CA GLN A 169 14.36 2.89 0.64
C GLN A 169 14.02 2.09 -0.63
N ASN A 170 13.09 2.59 -1.45
CA ASN A 170 12.75 1.94 -2.71
C ASN A 170 13.90 2.03 -3.73
N HIS A 171 14.61 3.15 -3.77
CA HIS A 171 15.78 3.35 -4.63
C HIS A 171 16.89 2.35 -4.31
N GLU A 172 17.25 2.20 -3.03
CA GLU A 172 18.23 1.22 -2.57
C GLU A 172 17.78 -0.22 -2.86
N ALA A 173 16.49 -0.51 -2.68
CA ALA A 173 15.94 -1.82 -3.00
C ALA A 173 16.02 -2.14 -4.50
N ILE A 174 15.72 -1.18 -5.38
CA ILE A 174 15.90 -1.36 -6.83
C ILE A 174 17.36 -1.68 -7.13
N TRP A 175 18.31 -0.90 -6.58
CA TRP A 175 19.74 -1.12 -6.81
C TRP A 175 20.20 -2.51 -6.37
N SER A 176 19.82 -2.93 -5.16
CA SER A 176 20.13 -4.26 -4.62
C SER A 176 19.65 -5.36 -5.56
N LEU A 177 18.40 -5.25 -6.03
CA LEU A 177 17.79 -6.23 -6.93
C LEU A 177 18.52 -6.29 -8.27
N VAL A 178 18.72 -5.16 -8.96
CA VAL A 178 19.35 -5.17 -10.29
C VAL A 178 20.82 -5.56 -10.23
N SER A 179 21.54 -5.21 -9.16
CA SER A 179 22.96 -5.57 -8.99
C SER A 179 23.16 -7.07 -8.74
N SER A 180 22.15 -7.74 -8.17
CA SER A 180 22.17 -9.18 -7.92
C SER A 180 22.06 -10.02 -9.20
N LEU A 181 21.42 -9.50 -10.25
CA LEU A 181 21.16 -10.19 -11.51
C LEU A 181 22.45 -10.62 -12.23
N SER A 182 22.43 -11.69 -13.01
CA SER A 182 23.53 -12.00 -13.93
C SER A 182 23.51 -11.07 -15.16
N VAL A 183 24.65 -10.89 -15.83
CA VAL A 183 24.77 -9.92 -16.95
C VAL A 183 23.79 -10.26 -18.10
N ASP A 184 23.55 -11.54 -18.35
CA ASP A 184 22.58 -12.03 -19.32
C ASP A 184 21.13 -11.64 -18.98
N GLN A 185 20.79 -11.47 -17.70
CA GLN A 185 19.47 -11.01 -17.25
C GLN A 185 19.30 -9.48 -17.35
N MET A 186 20.40 -8.72 -17.50
CA MET A 186 20.39 -7.25 -17.56
C MET A 186 20.10 -6.73 -18.98
N GLN A 187 19.06 -7.25 -19.62
CA GLN A 187 18.63 -6.78 -20.94
C GLN A 187 17.75 -5.53 -20.84
N PRO A 188 17.81 -4.60 -21.80
CA PRO A 188 16.88 -3.49 -21.89
C PRO A 188 15.42 -3.95 -21.85
N THR A 189 14.56 -3.15 -21.20
CA THR A 189 13.13 -3.41 -21.11
C THR A 189 12.32 -2.30 -21.77
N ALA A 190 11.01 -2.47 -21.91
CA ALA A 190 10.13 -1.42 -22.41
C ALA A 190 10.02 -0.22 -21.43
N ASP A 191 10.28 -0.45 -20.14
CA ASP A 191 10.37 0.58 -19.12
C ASP A 191 11.77 1.22 -19.17
N THR A 192 11.81 2.52 -19.46
CA THR A 192 13.06 3.27 -19.63
C THR A 192 13.85 3.42 -18.32
N ASP A 193 13.15 3.54 -17.20
CA ASP A 193 13.79 3.68 -15.88
C ASP A 193 14.37 2.33 -15.46
N LEU A 194 13.62 1.23 -15.64
CA LEU A 194 14.15 -0.11 -15.36
C LEU A 194 15.33 -0.44 -16.29
N SER A 195 15.22 -0.10 -17.58
CA SER A 195 16.31 -0.27 -18.53
C SER A 195 17.55 0.55 -18.12
N GLY A 196 17.36 1.76 -17.60
CA GLY A 196 18.43 2.59 -17.07
C GLY A 196 19.13 1.92 -15.88
N TRP A 197 18.36 1.47 -14.90
CA TRP A 197 18.88 0.71 -13.75
C TRP A 197 19.68 -0.53 -14.14
N LEU A 198 19.16 -1.34 -15.06
CA LEU A 198 19.85 -2.54 -15.55
C LEU A 198 21.16 -2.20 -16.28
N SER A 199 21.16 -1.11 -17.07
CA SER A 199 22.37 -0.67 -17.77
C SER A 199 23.46 -0.14 -16.83
N LEU A 200 23.09 0.53 -15.73
CA LEU A 200 24.02 0.94 -14.68
C LEU A 200 24.63 -0.29 -14.00
N ALA A 201 23.78 -1.24 -13.58
CA ALA A 201 24.22 -2.48 -12.96
C ALA A 201 25.17 -3.27 -13.87
N ALA A 202 24.86 -3.35 -15.17
CA ALA A 202 25.71 -4.02 -16.16
C ALA A 202 27.08 -3.34 -16.30
N ALA A 203 27.10 -2.00 -16.38
CA ALA A 203 28.33 -1.22 -16.48
C ALA A 203 29.25 -1.43 -15.26
N VAL A 204 28.67 -1.43 -14.05
CA VAL A 204 29.40 -1.69 -12.81
C VAL A 204 29.89 -3.14 -12.75
N LYS A 205 29.05 -4.12 -13.11
CA LYS A 205 29.38 -5.54 -13.00
C LYS A 205 30.45 -6.00 -13.99
N GLN A 206 30.51 -5.37 -15.17
CA GLN A 206 31.53 -5.63 -16.18
C GLN A 206 32.86 -4.92 -15.89
N ALA A 207 32.85 -3.90 -15.03
CA ALA A 207 34.06 -3.23 -14.58
C ALA A 207 34.80 -4.09 -13.55
N GLY A 208 36.11 -4.31 -13.76
CA GLY A 208 36.91 -5.22 -12.94
C GLY A 208 37.30 -4.62 -11.58
N THR A 209 38.08 -3.55 -11.58
CA THR A 209 38.57 -2.91 -10.34
C THR A 209 37.60 -1.83 -9.83
N ILE A 210 37.68 -1.49 -8.54
CA ILE A 210 36.88 -0.39 -7.95
C ILE A 210 37.07 0.92 -8.72
N GLY A 211 38.29 1.24 -9.14
CA GLY A 211 38.56 2.43 -9.96
C GLY A 211 38.01 2.34 -11.39
N GLN A 212 37.76 1.15 -11.92
CA GLN A 212 37.00 0.97 -13.17
C GLN A 212 35.50 1.10 -12.92
N GLN A 213 34.98 0.59 -11.81
CA GLN A 213 33.57 0.73 -11.43
C GLN A 213 33.18 2.19 -11.25
N GLN A 214 33.98 2.97 -10.53
CA GLN A 214 33.72 4.42 -10.37
C GLN A 214 33.65 5.12 -11.73
N ARG A 215 34.61 4.86 -12.63
CA ARG A 215 34.61 5.44 -13.98
C ARG A 215 33.41 4.99 -14.82
N ALA A 216 32.94 3.76 -14.65
CA ALA A 216 31.74 3.27 -15.31
C ALA A 216 30.49 3.99 -14.80
N ILE A 217 30.36 4.19 -13.49
CA ILE A 217 29.28 4.97 -12.86
C ILE A 217 29.31 6.42 -13.35
N ASP A 218 30.47 7.06 -13.35
CA ASP A 218 30.63 8.46 -13.80
C ASP A 218 30.23 8.60 -15.27
N ALA A 219 30.70 7.70 -16.14
CA ALA A 219 30.37 7.70 -17.56
C ALA A 219 28.89 7.44 -17.80
N TRP A 220 28.28 6.52 -17.07
CA TRP A 220 26.86 6.22 -17.15
C TRP A 220 26.01 7.41 -16.70
N THR A 221 26.40 8.07 -15.60
CA THR A 221 25.71 9.25 -15.05
C THR A 221 25.73 10.42 -16.03
N GLN A 222 26.85 10.65 -16.72
CA GLN A 222 26.95 11.67 -17.77
C GLN A 222 26.04 11.41 -18.97
N GLN A 223 25.79 10.14 -19.30
CA GLN A 223 24.92 9.73 -20.40
C GLN A 223 23.43 9.73 -20.00
N ASN A 224 23.13 9.57 -18.71
CA ASN A 224 21.78 9.44 -18.18
C ASN A 224 21.45 10.50 -17.11
N PRO A 225 21.70 11.81 -17.34
CA PRO A 225 21.64 12.83 -16.29
C PRO A 225 20.25 13.03 -15.67
N ASN A 226 19.19 12.57 -16.36
CA ASN A 226 17.82 12.69 -15.90
C ASN A 226 17.30 11.45 -15.16
N HIS A 227 18.04 10.35 -15.17
CA HIS A 227 17.61 9.10 -14.54
C HIS A 227 17.61 9.22 -13.01
N PRO A 228 16.68 8.57 -12.28
CA PRO A 228 16.66 8.59 -10.81
C PRO A 228 18.02 8.22 -10.18
N ALA A 229 18.63 7.13 -10.64
CA ALA A 229 19.97 6.68 -10.22
C ALA A 229 21.12 7.68 -10.50
N ALA A 230 20.95 8.62 -11.44
CA ALA A 230 21.96 9.64 -11.71
C ALA A 230 21.85 10.85 -10.76
N ARG A 231 20.63 11.13 -10.29
CA ARG A 231 20.37 12.22 -9.31
C ARG A 231 20.78 11.84 -7.91
N ARG A 232 20.70 10.55 -7.60
CA ARG A 232 21.17 9.95 -6.37
C ARG A 232 21.81 8.63 -6.73
N LEU A 233 23.12 8.52 -6.50
CA LEU A 233 23.82 7.27 -6.66
C LEU A 233 23.49 6.37 -5.46
N PRO A 234 23.25 5.07 -5.69
CA PRO A 234 23.21 4.08 -4.63
C PRO A 234 24.61 3.79 -4.04
#